data_AF-E9F8C9-F1
#
_entry.id   AF-E9F8C9-F1
#
_cell.length_a   1.000
_cell.length_b   1.000
_cell.length_c   1.000
_cell.angle_alpha   90.00
_cell.angle_beta   90.00
_cell.angle_gamma   90.00
#
_symmetry.space_group_name_H-M   'P 1'
#
loop_
_entity.id
_entity.type
_entity.pdbx_description
1 polymer ?
#
loop_
_entity_poly.entity_id
_entity_poly.type
_entity_poly.pdbx_seq_one_letter_code
_entity_poly.pdbx_strand_id
1 'polypeptide(L)'
;MADSIKGSGLPKLIDELGKLADRPDLLHHTMARFDNRPPSYTSQQSHNSTRSQSPTGPSEAQRRDKRRQWLLRREHTASLPNKQFSDQVHEETERIIKGIDNRTLTVPLDIEFDQLARQTVGKRTPCASGSSCP
;
A
#
# COMPACT_ATOMS: atom_id res chain seq x y z
N MET A 1 -17.22 6.75 20.11
CA MET A 1 -16.05 5.86 20.07
C MET A 1 -16.47 4.63 19.29
N ALA A 2 -15.84 4.38 18.14
CA ALA A 2 -16.20 3.27 17.27
C ALA A 2 -15.29 2.08 17.62
N ASP A 3 -15.85 1.11 18.35
CA ASP A 3 -15.18 -0.16 18.63
C ASP A 3 -15.05 -0.91 17.30
N SER A 4 -13.85 -0.87 16.73
CA SER A 4 -13.54 -1.50 15.46
C SER A 4 -13.51 -3.02 15.63
N ILE A 5 -14.36 -3.74 14.88
CA ILE A 5 -14.59 -5.19 14.98
C ILE A 5 -13.31 -6.02 14.65
N LYS A 6 -12.25 -5.38 14.13
CA LYS A 6 -10.98 -6.00 13.72
C LYS A 6 -10.01 -6.26 14.89
N GLY A 7 -10.40 -7.08 15.87
CA GLY A 7 -9.43 -7.66 16.80
C GLY A 7 -10.01 -8.18 18.10
N SER A 8 -10.69 -7.34 18.87
CA SER A 8 -11.26 -7.67 20.19
C SER A 8 -12.80 -7.61 20.25
N GLY A 9 -13.44 -7.11 19.19
CA GLY A 9 -14.89 -6.89 19.17
C GLY A 9 -15.72 -8.14 18.94
N LEU A 10 -15.20 -9.14 18.22
CA LEU A 10 -15.91 -10.38 17.90
C LEU A 10 -16.29 -11.24 19.13
N PRO A 11 -15.35 -11.59 20.03
CA PRO A 11 -15.71 -12.36 21.22
C PRO A 11 -16.66 -11.58 22.15
N LYS A 12 -16.49 -10.26 22.24
CA LYS A 12 -17.41 -9.38 22.99
C LYS A 12 -18.81 -9.36 22.37
N LEU A 13 -18.92 -9.31 21.05
CA LEU A 13 -20.18 -9.39 20.33
C LEU A 13 -20.89 -10.72 20.59
N ILE A 14 -20.15 -11.83 20.54
CA ILE A 14 -20.70 -13.17 20.78
C ILE A 14 -21.23 -13.29 22.23
N ASP A 15 -20.50 -12.78 23.22
CA ASP A 15 -20.92 -12.78 24.62
C ASP A 15 -22.18 -11.92 24.84
N GLU A 16 -22.26 -10.74 24.24
CA GLU A 16 -23.44 -9.89 24.34
C GLU A 16 -24.65 -10.47 23.60
N LEU A 17 -24.44 -11.16 22.49
CA LEU A 17 -25.50 -11.89 21.79
C LEU A 17 -26.01 -13.07 22.63
N GLY A 18 -25.14 -13.78 23.35
CA GLY A 18 -25.53 -14.81 24.31
C GLY A 18 -26.43 -14.27 25.41
N LYS A 19 -26.04 -13.17 26.05
CA LYS A 19 -26.84 -12.51 27.10
C LYS A 19 -28.19 -12.00 26.62
N LEU A 20 -28.27 -11.60 25.34
CA LEU A 20 -29.51 -11.16 24.71
C LEU A 20 -30.44 -12.35 24.38
N ALA A 21 -29.88 -13.49 23.99
CA ALA A 21 -30.64 -14.72 23.77
C ALA A 21 -31.23 -15.29 25.06
N ASP A 22 -30.51 -15.16 26.18
CA ASP A 22 -30.97 -15.63 27.51
C ASP A 22 -32.06 -14.73 28.13
N ARG A 23 -32.34 -13.55 27.55
CA ARG A 23 -33.27 -12.55 28.11
C ARG A 23 -34.24 -12.02 27.04
N PRO A 24 -35.37 -12.73 26.77
CA PRO A 24 -36.32 -12.31 25.74
C PRO A 24 -37.00 -10.96 26.04
N ASP A 25 -37.17 -10.60 27.32
CA ASP A 25 -37.74 -9.30 27.70
C ASP A 25 -36.81 -8.13 27.35
N LEU A 26 -35.50 -8.35 27.49
CA LEU A 26 -34.48 -7.36 27.13
C LEU A 26 -34.40 -7.20 25.61
N LEU A 27 -34.58 -8.29 24.87
CA LEU A 27 -34.68 -8.25 23.41
C LEU A 27 -35.89 -7.42 22.95
N HIS A 28 -37.07 -7.68 23.48
CA HIS A 28 -38.27 -6.89 23.13
C HIS A 28 -38.11 -5.41 23.45
N HIS A 29 -37.58 -5.07 24.63
CA HIS A 29 -37.34 -3.68 25.01
C HIS A 29 -36.32 -2.99 24.10
N THR A 30 -35.24 -3.68 23.73
CA THR A 30 -34.21 -3.14 22.85
C THR A 30 -34.63 -3.09 21.39
N MET A 31 -35.56 -3.94 20.94
CA MET A 31 -36.13 -3.92 19.60
C MET A 31 -37.22 -2.85 19.42
N ALA A 32 -37.97 -2.50 20.47
CA ALA A 32 -39.06 -1.51 20.42
C ALA A 32 -38.65 -0.14 19.84
N ARG A 33 -37.39 0.25 20.04
CA ARG A 33 -36.78 1.49 19.51
C ARG A 33 -36.50 1.43 18.01
N PHE A 34 -36.52 0.25 17.39
CA PHE A 34 -36.36 0.03 15.96
C PHE A 34 -37.68 -0.29 15.24
N ASP A 35 -38.75 -0.60 15.98
CA ASP A 35 -40.09 -0.84 15.42
C ASP A 35 -40.73 0.43 14.84
N ASN A 36 -40.23 1.60 15.23
CA ASN A 36 -40.55 2.87 14.58
C ASN A 36 -39.86 2.94 13.22
N ARG A 37 -40.45 2.29 12.22
CA ARG A 37 -40.05 2.41 10.83
C ARG A 37 -40.02 3.92 10.50
N PRO A 38 -38.90 4.48 10.00
CA PRO A 38 -38.89 5.88 9.58
C PRO A 38 -40.02 6.08 8.57
N PRO A 39 -40.69 7.25 8.57
CA PRO A 39 -41.71 7.53 7.57
C PRO A 39 -41.12 7.26 6.19
N SER A 40 -41.87 6.56 5.34
CA SER A 40 -41.44 6.33 3.96
C SER A 40 -41.16 7.69 3.33
N TYR A 41 -39.88 7.95 3.05
CA TYR A 41 -39.48 9.19 2.41
C TYR A 41 -39.99 9.12 0.98
N THR A 42 -41.16 9.71 0.73
CA THR A 42 -41.62 9.97 -0.63
C THR A 42 -40.72 11.07 -1.15
N SER A 43 -39.77 10.73 -2.04
CA SER A 43 -39.10 11.76 -2.81
C SER A 43 -40.17 12.40 -3.70
N GLN A 44 -40.73 13.51 -3.26
CA GLN A 44 -41.36 14.42 -4.19
C GLN A 44 -40.25 14.78 -5.18
N GLN A 45 -40.41 14.33 -6.42
CA GLN A 45 -39.49 14.56 -7.52
C GLN A 45 -39.52 16.07 -7.81
N SER A 46 -38.82 16.87 -7.01
CA SER A 46 -38.56 18.26 -7.33
C SER A 46 -37.64 18.21 -8.54
N HIS A 47 -38.19 18.46 -9.72
CA HIS A 47 -37.50 18.58 -11.00
C HIS A 47 -36.54 19.79 -11.01
N ASN A 48 -35.52 19.77 -10.17
CA ASN A 48 -34.35 20.62 -10.32
C ASN A 48 -33.11 19.75 -10.16
N SER A 49 -32.79 19.07 -11.26
CA SER A 49 -31.57 18.30 -11.41
C SER A 49 -30.39 19.25 -11.32
N THR A 50 -29.80 19.38 -10.13
CA THR A 50 -28.46 19.94 -9.94
C THR A 50 -27.42 18.95 -10.47
N ARG A 51 -27.55 18.53 -11.73
CA ARG A 51 -26.48 17.84 -12.44
C ARG A 51 -25.38 18.88 -12.66
N SER A 52 -24.51 19.01 -11.66
CA SER A 52 -23.23 19.69 -11.82
C SER A 52 -22.53 19.04 -13.00
N GLN A 53 -22.24 19.82 -14.04
CA GLN A 53 -21.38 19.40 -15.14
C GLN A 53 -20.03 19.02 -14.50
N SER A 54 -19.71 17.72 -14.45
CA SER A 54 -18.36 17.29 -14.07
C SER A 54 -17.37 17.97 -15.01
N PRO A 55 -16.26 18.54 -14.51
CA PRO A 55 -15.29 19.19 -15.38
C PRO A 55 -14.88 18.25 -16.50
N THR A 56 -14.86 18.75 -17.74
CA THR A 56 -14.41 17.99 -18.89
C THR A 56 -13.03 17.42 -18.57
N GLY A 57 -12.89 16.10 -18.62
CA GLY A 57 -11.64 15.41 -18.33
C GLY A 57 -10.51 15.90 -19.24
N PRO A 58 -9.24 15.62 -18.88
CA PRO A 58 -8.10 16.08 -19.64
C PRO A 58 -8.20 15.63 -21.10
N SER A 59 -7.95 16.55 -22.02
CA SER A 59 -7.99 16.26 -23.46
C SER A 59 -7.00 15.14 -23.79
N GLU A 60 -7.22 14.46 -24.92
CA GLU A 60 -6.32 13.40 -25.38
C GLU A 60 -4.88 13.91 -25.54
N ALA A 61 -4.70 15.12 -26.07
CA ALA A 61 -3.39 15.79 -26.14
C ALA A 61 -2.77 15.97 -24.75
N GLN A 62 -3.54 16.47 -23.78
CA GLN A 62 -3.06 16.67 -22.42
C GLN A 62 -2.69 15.34 -21.73
N ARG A 63 -3.40 14.24 -22.04
CA ARG A 63 -3.05 12.90 -21.56
C ARG A 63 -1.74 12.39 -22.20
N ARG A 64 -1.54 12.62 -23.50
CA ARG A 64 -0.29 12.26 -24.20
C ARG A 64 0.90 13.01 -23.63
N ASP A 65 0.77 14.30 -23.38
CA ASP A 65 1.85 15.12 -22.82
C ASP A 65 2.21 14.69 -21.40
N LYS A 66 1.21 14.44 -20.55
CA LYS A 66 1.44 13.89 -19.20
C LYS A 66 2.17 12.55 -19.25
N ARG A 67 1.79 11.65 -20.17
CA ARG A 67 2.47 10.36 -20.36
C ARG A 67 3.91 10.55 -20.82
N ARG A 68 4.17 11.47 -21.74
CA ARG A 68 5.52 11.79 -22.23
C ARG A 68 6.40 12.34 -21.10
N GLN A 69 5.89 13.29 -20.32
CA GLN A 69 6.61 13.84 -19.18
C GLN A 69 6.92 12.78 -18.12
N TRP A 70 5.99 11.88 -17.84
CA TRP A 70 6.21 10.78 -16.92
C TRP A 70 7.30 9.83 -17.41
N LEU A 71 7.29 9.47 -18.69
CA LEU A 71 8.34 8.62 -19.30
C LEU A 71 9.72 9.27 -19.20
N LEU A 72 9.85 10.55 -19.57
CA LEU A 72 11.11 11.28 -19.50
C LEU A 72 11.67 11.35 -18.06
N ARG A 73 10.81 11.60 -17.06
CA ARG A 73 11.23 11.59 -15.66
C ARG A 73 11.70 10.22 -15.22
N ARG A 74 11.01 9.16 -15.66
CA ARG A 74 11.38 7.78 -15.35
C ARG A 74 12.72 7.40 -15.97
N GLU A 75 12.94 7.73 -17.24
CA GLU A 75 14.20 7.51 -17.96
C GLU A 75 15.35 8.27 -17.31
N HIS A 76 15.15 9.57 -17.01
CA HIS A 76 16.14 10.36 -16.29
C HIS A 76 16.49 9.75 -14.93
N THR A 77 15.48 9.33 -14.17
CA THR A 77 15.71 8.68 -12.86
C THR A 77 16.50 7.38 -13.01
N ALA A 78 16.20 6.57 -14.02
CA ALA A 78 16.95 5.34 -14.30
C ALA A 78 18.38 5.59 -14.78
N SER A 79 18.66 6.74 -15.40
CA SER A 79 20.01 7.15 -15.79
C SER A 79 20.86 7.69 -14.64
N LEU A 80 20.28 7.92 -13.45
CA LEU A 80 21.05 8.45 -12.33
C LEU A 80 22.06 7.39 -11.85
N PRO A 81 23.35 7.77 -11.68
CA PRO A 81 24.38 6.83 -11.22
C PRO A 81 24.03 6.13 -9.91
N ASN A 82 23.37 6.83 -8.98
CA ASN A 82 22.94 6.24 -7.71
C ASN A 82 21.86 5.17 -7.89
N LYS A 83 20.97 5.31 -8.89
CA LYS A 83 19.95 4.31 -9.22
C LYS A 83 20.58 3.11 -9.89
N GLN A 84 21.45 3.33 -10.87
CA GLN A 84 22.21 2.25 -11.50
C GLN A 84 23.04 1.46 -10.48
N PHE A 85 23.71 2.14 -9.55
CA PHE A 85 24.44 1.49 -8.47
C PHE A 85 23.51 0.71 -7.53
N SER A 86 22.36 1.30 -7.16
CA SER A 86 21.38 0.61 -6.31
C SER A 86 20.84 -0.65 -6.97
N ASP A 87 20.58 -0.59 -8.28
CA ASP A 87 20.11 -1.74 -9.07
C ASP A 87 21.18 -2.84 -9.12
N GLN A 88 22.45 -2.49 -9.32
CA GLN A 88 23.57 -3.45 -9.27
C GLN A 88 23.74 -4.09 -7.89
N VAL A 89 23.58 -3.31 -6.81
CA VAL A 89 23.61 -3.83 -5.43
C VAL A 89 22.47 -4.81 -5.20
N HIS A 90 21.27 -4.49 -5.69
CA HIS A 90 20.13 -5.37 -5.59
C HIS A 90 20.37 -6.69 -6.34
N GLU A 91 20.84 -6.64 -7.59
CA GLU A 91 21.20 -7.83 -8.37
C GLU A 91 22.27 -8.69 -7.66
N GLU A 92 23.29 -8.08 -7.08
CA GLU A 92 24.33 -8.81 -6.34
C GLU A 92 23.78 -9.42 -5.05
N THR A 93 22.85 -8.74 -4.37
CA THR A 93 22.17 -9.27 -3.17
C THR A 93 21.38 -10.52 -3.52
N GLU A 94 20.59 -10.47 -4.59
CA GLU A 94 19.83 -11.63 -5.10
C GLU A 94 20.76 -12.79 -5.50
N ARG A 95 21.92 -12.48 -6.09
CA ARG A 95 22.95 -13.48 -6.42
C ARG A 95 23.50 -14.15 -5.17
N ILE A 96 23.77 -13.38 -4.11
CA ILE A 96 24.26 -13.90 -2.83
C ILE A 96 23.22 -14.82 -2.20
N ILE A 97 21.97 -14.36 -2.08
CA ILE A 97 20.86 -15.14 -1.52
C ILE A 97 20.71 -16.46 -2.28
N LYS A 98 20.63 -16.40 -3.60
CA LYS A 98 20.54 -17.59 -4.46
C LYS A 98 21.76 -18.51 -4.31
N GLY A 99 22.95 -17.96 -4.09
CA GLY A 99 24.17 -18.74 -3.85
C GLY A 99 24.13 -19.50 -2.52
N ILE A 100 23.61 -18.87 -1.47
CA ILE A 100 23.41 -19.49 -0.16
C ILE A 100 22.36 -20.60 -0.26
N ASP A 101 21.22 -20.33 -0.90
CA ASP A 101 20.14 -21.31 -1.09
C ASP A 101 20.64 -22.57 -1.83
N ASN A 102 21.48 -22.38 -2.84
CA ASN A 102 22.09 -23.47 -3.61
C ASN A 102 23.33 -24.08 -2.94
N ARG A 103 23.73 -23.60 -1.76
CA ARG A 103 24.95 -24.00 -1.03
C ARG A 103 26.24 -23.86 -1.85
N THR A 104 26.25 -22.95 -2.82
CA THR A 104 27.42 -22.67 -3.68
C THR A 104 28.25 -21.50 -3.16
N LEU A 105 27.72 -20.74 -2.20
CA LEU A 105 28.35 -19.55 -1.66
C LEU A 105 28.20 -19.53 -0.14
N THR A 106 29.32 -19.35 0.57
CA THR A 106 29.35 -19.21 2.02
C THR A 106 29.64 -17.76 2.37
N VAL A 107 28.72 -17.15 3.13
CA VAL A 107 28.83 -15.75 3.58
C VAL A 107 29.16 -15.74 5.08
N PRO A 108 30.02 -14.82 5.55
CA PRO A 108 30.25 -14.64 6.98
C PRO A 108 28.95 -14.36 7.75
N LEU A 109 28.78 -14.99 8.91
CA LEU A 109 27.55 -14.90 9.72
C LEU A 109 27.22 -13.48 10.22
N ASP A 110 28.23 -12.61 10.32
CA ASP A 110 28.10 -11.28 10.94
C ASP A 110 27.90 -10.15 9.91
N ILE A 111 27.72 -10.46 8.61
CA ILE A 111 27.59 -9.45 7.56
C ILE A 111 26.23 -9.56 6.89
N GLU A 112 25.48 -8.45 6.92
CA GLU A 112 24.23 -8.29 6.17
C GLU A 112 24.49 -8.40 4.65
N PHE A 113 23.63 -9.12 3.94
CA PHE A 113 23.83 -9.41 2.51
C PHE A 113 23.87 -8.13 1.66
N ASP A 114 23.05 -7.12 1.98
CA ASP A 114 23.08 -5.81 1.30
C ASP A 114 24.44 -5.12 1.50
N GLN A 115 25.01 -5.19 2.71
CA GLN A 115 26.32 -4.58 2.99
C GLN A 115 27.45 -5.29 2.24
N LEU A 116 27.40 -6.63 2.17
CA LEU A 116 28.35 -7.41 1.38
C LEU A 116 28.21 -7.10 -0.12
N ALA A 117 26.99 -7.00 -0.63
CA ALA A 117 26.70 -6.65 -2.01
C ALA A 117 27.23 -5.26 -2.36
N ARG A 118 26.99 -4.24 -1.53
CA ARG A 118 27.53 -2.87 -1.70
C ARG A 118 29.05 -2.85 -1.78
N GLN A 119 29.73 -3.53 -0.86
CA GLN A 119 31.19 -3.61 -0.88
C GLN A 119 31.70 -4.31 -2.14
N THR A 120 30.99 -5.36 -2.58
CA THR A 120 31.38 -6.13 -3.75
C THR A 120 31.19 -5.34 -5.04
N VAL A 121 30.05 -4.68 -5.22
CA VAL A 121 29.77 -3.80 -6.37
C VAL A 121 30.72 -2.61 -6.36
N GLY A 122 30.89 -1.94 -5.20
CA GLY A 122 31.79 -0.81 -5.05
C GLY A 122 33.26 -1.13 -5.37
N LYS A 123 33.73 -2.35 -5.08
CA LYS A 123 35.07 -2.81 -5.49
C LYS A 123 35.18 -3.10 -6.99
N ARG A 124 34.09 -3.51 -7.65
CA ARG A 124 34.04 -3.83 -9.10
C ARG A 124 33.91 -2.58 -9.97
N THR A 125 33.31 -1.52 -9.45
CA THR A 125 33.26 -0.21 -10.10
C THR A 125 34.40 0.66 -9.56
N PRO A 126 35.60 0.67 -10.18
CA PRO A 126 36.64 1.59 -9.76
C PRO A 126 36.09 3.02 -9.87
N CYS A 127 35.96 3.72 -8.75
CA CYS A 127 35.68 5.15 -8.74
C CYS A 127 36.79 5.78 -9.62
N ALA A 128 36.43 6.42 -10.73
CA ALA A 128 37.40 7.18 -11.51
C ALA A 128 38.11 8.13 -10.54
N SER A 129 39.43 8.02 -10.47
CA SER A 129 40.32 8.68 -9.52
C SER A 129 39.82 10.08 -9.10
N GLY A 130 39.28 10.21 -7.88
CA GLY A 130 39.05 11.51 -7.24
C GLY A 130 37.68 11.82 -6.65
N SER A 131 36.64 10.98 -6.81
CA SER A 131 35.36 11.20 -6.11
C SER A 131 35.13 10.17 -5.01
N SER A 132 34.87 10.67 -3.79
CA SER A 132 34.37 9.86 -2.68
C SER A 132 33.07 9.20 -3.11
N CYS A 133 33.08 7.87 -3.19
CA CYS A 133 31.88 7.08 -3.40
C CYS A 133 30.98 7.21 -2.14
N PRO A 134 29.66 7.45 -2.29
CA PRO A 134 28.73 7.68 -1.18
C PRO A 134 28.42 6.41 -0.37
#